data_AF-A0AAV0WTL1-F1
#
_entry.id   AF-A0AAV0WTL1-F1
#
_cell.length_a   1.000
_cell.length_b   1.000
_cell.length_c   1.000
_cell.angle_alpha   90.00
_cell.angle_beta   90.00
_cell.angle_gamma   90.00
#
_symmetry.space_group_name_H-M   'P 1'
#
loop_
_entity.id
_entity.type
_entity.pdbx_description
1 polymer ?
#
loop_
_entity_poly.entity_id
_entity_poly.type
_entity_poly.pdbx_seq_one_letter_code
_entity_poly.pdbx_strand_id
1 'polypeptide(L)'
;MDLGFKLSSNLDPGLHIEMACCKALRMLGIIMRLSKDLNLTSSLKVLYCSLVRPIIEYGAIVWDPHTADNACQVERVQRRFLRFTSFLLGIKSPPHDYSPVAIQLNLASLAERRRIMGSKFLNGLFDGSDDSPTLLSLINFKVPQRSTRSITLFHVPFCSTNYLLNEPLRRMMHNANLDPTFSFS
;
A
#
# COMPACT_ATOMS: atom_id res chain seq x y z
N MET A 1 6.07 3.16 23.51
CA MET A 1 5.62 2.81 22.14
C MET A 1 5.72 4.11 21.35
N ASP A 2 6.87 4.39 20.73
CA ASP A 2 7.25 5.79 20.43
C ASP A 2 6.81 6.31 19.05
N LEU A 3 6.42 5.45 18.10
CA LEU A 3 5.90 5.87 16.79
C LEU A 3 4.66 5.09 16.31
N GLY A 4 3.99 4.37 17.21
CA GLY A 4 2.83 3.52 16.86
C GLY A 4 3.18 2.26 16.03
N PHE A 5 4.45 2.05 15.71
CA PHE A 5 4.98 0.80 15.15
C PHE A 5 5.29 -0.20 16.25
N LYS A 6 4.94 -1.46 16.01
CA LYS A 6 5.31 -2.57 16.89
C LYS A 6 6.14 -3.54 16.07
N LEU A 7 7.45 -3.45 16.22
CA LEU A 7 8.39 -4.40 15.63
C LEU A 7 8.35 -5.67 16.49
N SER A 8 8.00 -6.80 15.89
CA SER A 8 8.13 -8.11 16.53
C SER A 8 9.61 -8.43 16.73
N SER A 9 9.95 -9.25 17.74
CA SER A 9 11.31 -9.75 17.96
C SER A 9 11.91 -10.45 16.73
N ASN A 10 11.05 -10.93 15.85
CA ASN A 10 11.43 -11.63 14.62
C ASN A 10 11.40 -10.73 13.38
N LEU A 11 11.22 -9.41 13.55
CA LEU A 11 11.07 -8.40 12.48
C LEU A 11 9.93 -8.70 11.49
N ASP A 12 9.02 -9.62 11.83
CA ASP A 12 7.84 -9.94 11.03
C ASP A 12 6.82 -8.78 11.08
N PRO A 13 6.41 -8.22 9.93
CA PRO A 13 5.41 -7.17 9.88
C PRO A 13 3.98 -7.69 10.17
N GLY A 14 3.74 -9.00 10.18
CA GLY A 14 2.41 -9.60 10.32
C GLY A 14 1.62 -9.08 11.52
N LEU A 15 2.23 -9.06 12.71
CA LEU A 15 1.57 -8.55 13.92
C LEU A 15 1.22 -7.06 13.82
N HIS A 16 2.09 -6.25 13.20
CA HIS A 16 1.80 -4.84 12.96
C HIS A 16 0.64 -4.66 11.97
N ILE A 17 0.64 -5.43 10.88
CA ILE A 17 -0.41 -5.43 9.87
C ILE A 17 -1.75 -5.82 10.48
N GLU A 18 -1.78 -6.86 11.32
CA GLU A 18 -2.98 -7.27 12.04
C GLU A 18 -3.50 -6.14 12.93
N MET A 19 -2.63 -5.53 13.73
CA MET A 19 -3.00 -4.40 14.59
C MET A 19 -3.56 -3.21 13.80
N ALA A 20 -2.91 -2.84 12.68
CA ALA A 20 -3.36 -1.77 11.81
C ALA A 20 -4.72 -2.10 11.18
N CYS A 21 -4.90 -3.32 10.66
CA CYS A 21 -6.16 -3.81 10.11
C CYS A 21 -7.27 -3.79 11.15
N CYS A 22 -7.02 -4.28 12.37
CA CYS A 22 -7.99 -4.25 13.47
C CYS A 22 -8.41 -2.81 13.81
N LYS A 23 -7.45 -1.89 13.93
CA LYS A 23 -7.74 -0.47 14.20
C LYS A 23 -8.57 0.16 13.08
N ALA A 24 -8.21 -0.11 11.83
CA ALA A 24 -8.94 0.39 10.66
C ALA A 24 -10.35 -0.18 10.56
N LEU A 25 -10.53 -1.48 10.83
CA LEU A 25 -11.84 -2.14 10.84
C LEU A 25 -12.75 -1.62 11.96
N ARG A 26 -12.20 -1.31 13.14
CA ARG A 26 -12.93 -0.67 14.23
C ARG A 26 -13.45 0.71 13.81
N MET A 27 -12.59 1.53 13.19
CA MET A 27 -12.98 2.84 12.67
C MET A 27 -14.02 2.73 11.55
N LEU A 28 -13.81 1.80 10.63
CA LEU A 28 -14.78 1.51 9.58
C LEU A 28 -16.15 1.12 10.16
N GLY A 29 -16.19 0.33 11.24
CA GLY A 29 -17.43 -0.02 11.94
C GLY A 29 -18.17 1.21 12.51
N ILE A 30 -17.45 2.20 13.04
CA ILE A 30 -18.02 3.46 13.51
C ILE A 30 -18.63 4.24 12.34
N ILE A 31 -17.88 4.38 11.23
CA ILE A 31 -18.36 5.05 10.01
C ILE A 31 -19.63 4.37 9.49
N MET A 32 -19.63 3.04 9.40
CA MET A 32 -20.80 2.28 8.91
C MET A 32 -22.06 2.53 9.75
N ARG A 33 -21.93 2.68 11.07
CA ARG A 33 -23.06 2.99 11.96
C ARG A 33 -23.54 4.43 11.73
N LEU A 34 -22.64 5.40 11.85
CA LEU A 34 -22.96 6.82 11.67
C LEU A 34 -23.54 7.11 10.28
N SER A 35 -23.03 6.47 9.24
CA SER A 35 -23.53 6.69 7.88
C SER A 35 -24.95 6.17 7.67
N LYS A 36 -25.38 5.12 8.39
CA LYS A 36 -26.77 4.67 8.38
C LYS A 36 -27.67 5.62 9.16
N ASP A 37 -27.24 6.01 10.36
CA ASP A 37 -28.06 6.84 11.26
C ASP A 37 -28.26 8.26 10.72
N LEU A 38 -27.26 8.79 10.00
CA LEU A 38 -27.23 10.17 9.48
C LEU A 38 -27.43 10.26 7.96
N ASN A 39 -27.73 9.14 7.27
CA ASN A 39 -27.91 9.07 5.81
C ASN A 39 -26.75 9.68 4.98
N LEU A 40 -25.49 9.49 5.41
CA LEU A 40 -24.29 10.11 4.82
C LEU A 40 -23.76 9.37 3.58
N THR A 41 -24.63 8.96 2.66
CA THR A 41 -24.27 8.14 1.50
C THR A 41 -23.23 8.81 0.58
N SER A 42 -23.41 10.11 0.32
CA SER A 42 -22.52 10.91 -0.54
C SER A 42 -21.12 11.14 0.07
N SER A 43 -21.00 11.09 1.40
CA SER A 43 -19.75 11.38 2.13
C SER A 43 -18.96 10.13 2.49
N LEU A 44 -19.46 8.93 2.19
CA LEU A 44 -18.83 7.66 2.56
C LEU A 44 -17.38 7.54 2.09
N LYS A 45 -17.12 7.90 0.83
CA LYS A 45 -15.76 7.88 0.28
C LYS A 45 -14.84 8.80 1.09
N VAL A 46 -15.31 10.01 1.38
CA VAL A 46 -14.52 11.02 2.09
C VAL A 46 -14.19 10.53 3.50
N LEU A 47 -15.18 10.00 4.23
CA LEU A 47 -14.99 9.43 5.56
C LEU A 47 -14.00 8.26 5.55
N TYR A 48 -14.12 7.35 4.59
CA TYR A 48 -13.18 6.24 4.43
C TYR A 48 -11.75 6.73 4.16
N CYS A 49 -11.58 7.63 3.19
CA CYS A 49 -10.28 8.17 2.79
C CYS A 49 -9.62 9.02 3.88
N SER A 50 -10.39 9.67 4.76
CA SER A 50 -9.87 10.55 5.81
C SER A 50 -9.64 9.85 7.14
N LEU A 51 -10.41 8.80 7.48
CA LEU A 51 -10.37 8.17 8.80
C LEU A 51 -9.81 6.75 8.78
N VAL A 52 -10.14 5.95 7.76
CA VAL A 52 -9.74 4.53 7.70
C VAL A 52 -8.43 4.38 6.94
N ARG A 53 -8.34 5.02 5.77
CA ARG A 53 -7.19 4.90 4.89
C ARG A 53 -5.87 5.31 5.55
N PRO A 54 -5.77 6.42 6.31
CA PRO A 54 -4.50 6.80 6.94
C PRO A 54 -4.01 5.75 7.94
N ILE A 55 -4.91 5.01 8.59
CA ILE A 55 -4.53 3.94 9.54
C ILE A 55 -3.79 2.80 8.83
N ILE A 56 -4.18 2.48 7.60
CA ILE A 56 -3.61 1.38 6.80
C ILE A 56 -2.49 1.86 5.88
N GLU A 57 -2.42 3.15 5.55
CA GLU A 57 -1.36 3.66 4.67
C GLU A 57 -0.17 4.21 5.45
N TYR A 58 -0.35 4.50 6.74
CA TYR A 58 0.73 4.99 7.58
C TYR A 58 1.87 3.98 7.66
N GLY A 59 3.05 4.40 7.19
CA GLY A 59 4.25 3.59 7.19
C GLY A 59 4.20 2.38 6.26
N ALA A 60 3.23 2.31 5.33
CA ALA A 60 3.04 1.15 4.45
C ALA A 60 4.27 0.84 3.59
N ILE A 61 5.09 1.85 3.24
CA ILE A 61 6.37 1.65 2.55
C ILE A 61 7.30 0.70 3.34
N VAL A 62 7.29 0.81 4.66
CA VAL A 62 8.15 0.04 5.57
C VAL A 62 7.62 -1.37 5.78
N TRP A 63 6.32 -1.53 6.05
CA TRP A 63 5.75 -2.84 6.42
C TRP A 63 5.02 -3.57 5.30
N ASP A 64 4.98 -3.05 4.07
CA ASP A 64 4.14 -3.60 2.99
C ASP A 64 4.19 -5.14 2.97
N PRO A 65 3.02 -5.82 2.94
CA PRO A 65 2.98 -7.26 3.08
C PRO A 65 3.69 -7.98 1.94
N HIS A 66 4.58 -8.90 2.29
CA HIS A 66 5.25 -9.79 1.32
C HIS A 66 4.60 -11.18 1.24
N THR A 67 3.72 -11.53 2.18
CA THR A 67 2.94 -12.77 2.15
C THR A 67 1.54 -12.51 1.57
N ALA A 68 1.02 -13.48 0.83
CA ALA A 68 -0.32 -13.41 0.26
C ALA A 68 -1.41 -13.28 1.35
N ASP A 69 -1.21 -13.90 2.51
CA ASP A 69 -2.14 -13.80 3.63
C ASP A 69 -2.21 -12.37 4.18
N ASN A 70 -1.07 -11.77 4.53
CA ASN A 70 -1.04 -10.40 5.03
C ASN A 70 -1.57 -9.40 4.00
N ALA A 71 -1.25 -9.59 2.71
CA ALA A 71 -1.80 -8.78 1.63
C ALA A 71 -3.34 -8.90 1.54
N CYS A 72 -3.86 -10.12 1.66
CA CYS A 72 -5.29 -10.37 1.70
C CYS A 72 -5.95 -9.72 2.93
N GLN A 73 -5.31 -9.77 4.10
CA GLN A 73 -5.80 -9.12 5.32
C GLN A 73 -5.95 -7.61 5.16
N VAL A 74 -4.98 -6.95 4.54
CA VAL A 74 -5.04 -5.51 4.25
C VAL A 74 -6.19 -5.22 3.27
N GLU A 75 -6.27 -5.96 2.16
CA GLU A 75 -7.33 -5.78 1.16
C GLU A 75 -8.74 -6.06 1.71
N ARG A 76 -8.88 -6.94 2.71
CA ARG A 76 -10.16 -7.21 3.38
C ARG A 76 -10.77 -5.95 3.99
N VAL A 77 -9.97 -4.98 4.44
CA VAL A 77 -10.52 -3.73 5.00
C VAL A 77 -11.22 -2.91 3.92
N GLN A 78 -10.57 -2.72 2.77
CA GLN A 78 -11.18 -2.03 1.64
C GLN A 78 -12.38 -2.81 1.08
N ARG A 79 -12.28 -4.13 0.93
CA ARG A 79 -13.40 -4.97 0.47
C ARG A 79 -14.61 -4.88 1.39
N ARG A 80 -14.40 -4.84 2.71
CA ARG A 80 -15.48 -4.66 3.68
C ARG A 80 -16.18 -3.31 3.51
N PHE A 81 -15.42 -2.25 3.28
CA PHE A 81 -15.98 -0.94 2.95
C PHE A 81 -16.79 -0.99 1.65
N LEU A 82 -16.21 -1.52 0.56
CA LEU A 82 -16.87 -1.61 -0.74
C LEU A 82 -18.16 -2.43 -0.70
N ARG A 83 -18.18 -3.55 0.02
CA ARG A 83 -19.39 -4.36 0.25
C ARG A 83 -20.48 -3.57 0.97
N PHE A 84 -20.11 -2.79 1.98
CA PHE A 84 -21.06 -1.96 2.70
C PHE A 84 -21.62 -0.85 1.81
N THR A 85 -20.76 -0.18 1.03
CA THR A 85 -21.20 0.86 0.12
C THR A 85 -22.04 0.31 -1.03
N SER A 86 -21.75 -0.91 -1.52
CA SER A 86 -22.56 -1.54 -2.57
C SER A 86 -23.99 -1.80 -2.08
N PHE A 87 -24.13 -2.27 -0.84
CA PHE A 87 -25.43 -2.48 -0.20
C PHE A 87 -26.16 -1.15 -0.02
N LEU A 88 -25.49 -0.12 0.48
CA LEU A 88 -26.12 1.17 0.77
C LEU A 88 -26.53 1.94 -0.49
N LEU A 89 -25.76 1.82 -1.58
CA LEU A 89 -26.03 2.49 -2.86
C LEU A 89 -26.86 1.65 -3.83
N GLY A 90 -27.21 0.41 -3.47
CA GLY A 90 -27.98 -0.49 -4.34
C GLY A 90 -27.22 -0.96 -5.59
N ILE A 91 -25.89 -0.93 -5.57
CA ILE A 91 -25.06 -1.34 -6.71
C ILE A 91 -25.00 -2.87 -6.75
N LYS A 92 -25.46 -3.47 -7.85
CA LYS A 92 -25.34 -4.91 -8.08
C LYS A 92 -23.86 -5.26 -8.27
N SER A 93 -23.34 -6.14 -7.43
CA SER A 93 -21.96 -6.62 -7.50
C SER A 93 -21.95 -8.14 -7.33
N PRO A 94 -21.20 -8.89 -8.15
CA PRO A 94 -21.04 -10.32 -7.97
C PRO A 94 -20.44 -10.64 -6.58
N PRO A 95 -20.67 -11.86 -6.05
CA PRO A 95 -19.97 -12.31 -4.85
C PRO A 95 -18.46 -12.17 -5.02
N HIS A 96 -17.81 -11.52 -4.06
CA HIS A 96 -16.35 -11.30 -4.01
C HIS A 96 -15.75 -10.41 -5.11
N ASP A 97 -16.55 -9.88 -6.04
CA ASP A 97 -16.10 -8.86 -6.99
C ASP A 97 -16.80 -7.52 -6.73
N TYR A 98 -16.04 -6.60 -6.13
CA TYR A 98 -16.51 -5.25 -5.82
C TYR A 98 -15.90 -4.19 -6.74
N SER A 99 -15.34 -4.60 -7.87
CA SER A 99 -14.74 -3.72 -8.88
C SER A 99 -15.72 -2.63 -9.36
N PRO A 100 -17.01 -2.92 -9.63
CA PRO A 100 -17.95 -1.88 -10.08
C PRO A 100 -18.09 -0.72 -9.08
N VAL A 101 -18.13 -1.06 -7.79
CA VAL A 101 -18.27 -0.09 -6.70
C VAL A 101 -16.98 0.70 -6.52
N ALA A 102 -15.82 0.03 -6.63
CA ALA A 102 -14.53 0.69 -6.58
C ALA A 102 -14.35 1.69 -7.72
N ILE A 103 -14.76 1.33 -8.95
CA ILE A 103 -14.73 2.21 -10.12
C ILE A 103 -15.65 3.41 -9.91
N GLN A 104 -16.90 3.19 -9.48
CA GLN A 104 -17.85 4.27 -9.24
C GLN A 104 -17.38 5.24 -8.15
N LEU A 105 -16.74 4.73 -7.10
CA LEU A 105 -16.14 5.55 -6.05
C LEU A 105 -14.76 6.11 -6.44
N ASN A 106 -14.21 5.78 -7.61
CA ASN A 106 -12.85 6.10 -8.04
C ASN A 106 -11.82 5.77 -6.94
N LEU A 107 -11.78 4.49 -6.58
CA LEU A 107 -10.93 3.90 -5.55
C LEU A 107 -9.99 2.86 -6.15
N ALA A 108 -8.70 3.17 -6.18
CA ALA A 108 -7.65 2.18 -6.44
C ALA A 108 -7.58 1.17 -5.29
N SER A 109 -7.05 -0.04 -5.56
CA SER A 109 -6.75 -1.03 -4.52
C SER A 109 -5.70 -0.51 -3.54
N LEU A 110 -5.67 -1.05 -2.32
CA LEU A 110 -4.64 -0.66 -1.36
C LEU A 110 -3.26 -1.11 -1.86
N ALA A 111 -3.18 -2.25 -2.53
CA ALA A 111 -1.96 -2.73 -3.20
C ALA A 111 -1.42 -1.71 -4.21
N GLU A 112 -2.27 -1.20 -5.10
CA GLU A 112 -1.85 -0.20 -6.09
C GLU A 112 -1.40 1.10 -5.42
N ARG A 113 -2.10 1.51 -4.36
CA ARG A 113 -1.71 2.69 -3.59
C ARG A 113 -0.35 2.54 -2.92
N ARG A 114 -0.06 1.38 -2.31
CA ARG A 114 1.26 1.08 -1.74
C ARG A 114 2.35 1.05 -2.79
N ARG A 115 2.07 0.50 -3.98
CA ARG A 115 2.98 0.53 -5.14
C ARG A 115 3.33 1.97 -5.52
N ILE A 116 2.33 2.84 -5.69
CA ILE A 116 2.53 4.26 -6.00
C ILE A 116 3.31 4.98 -4.89
N MET A 117 3.01 4.70 -3.62
CA MET A 117 3.75 5.28 -2.49
C MET A 117 5.23 4.89 -2.53
N GLY A 118 5.55 3.63 -2.84
CA GLY A 118 6.93 3.19 -2.99
C GLY A 118 7.66 3.89 -4.15
N SER A 119 7.00 4.02 -5.31
CA SER A 119 7.57 4.76 -6.44
C SER A 119 7.80 6.24 -6.12
N LYS A 120 6.86 6.88 -5.44
CA LYS A 120 6.99 8.29 -5.02
C LYS A 120 8.13 8.48 -4.03
N PHE A 121 8.27 7.57 -3.07
CA PHE A 121 9.37 7.60 -2.10
C PHE A 121 10.73 7.44 -2.79
N LEU A 122 10.85 6.53 -3.77
CA LEU A 122 12.07 6.42 -4.56
C LEU A 122 12.38 7.71 -5.32
N ASN A 123 11.40 8.29 -6.01
CA ASN A 123 11.60 9.57 -6.71
C ASN A 123 11.96 10.70 -5.76
N GLY A 124 11.38 10.71 -4.55
CA GLY A 124 11.68 11.68 -3.51
C GLY A 124 13.13 11.64 -3.02
N LEU A 125 13.73 10.44 -2.99
CA LEU A 125 15.15 10.29 -2.68
C LEU A 125 16.06 10.84 -3.79
N PHE A 126 15.60 10.88 -5.04
CA PHE A 126 16.39 11.34 -6.18
C PHE A 126 16.25 12.84 -6.46
N ASP A 127 15.06 13.40 -6.25
CA ASP A 127 14.79 14.83 -6.45
C ASP A 127 15.19 15.69 -5.23
N GLY A 128 15.54 15.05 -4.11
CA GLY A 128 15.93 15.72 -2.87
C GLY A 128 14.76 16.21 -2.02
N SER A 129 13.53 15.78 -2.31
CA SER A 129 12.37 16.05 -1.44
C SER A 129 12.40 15.21 -0.16
N ASP A 130 13.00 14.02 -0.22
CA ASP A 130 13.31 13.17 0.94
C ASP A 130 14.83 13.15 1.17
N ASP A 131 15.33 14.11 1.95
CA ASP A 131 16.77 14.24 2.25
C ASP A 131 17.28 13.12 3.16
N SER A 132 17.72 12.02 2.55
CA SER A 132 18.39 10.92 3.25
C SER A 132 19.58 10.38 2.46
N PRO A 133 20.79 10.97 2.64
CA PRO A 133 22.01 10.49 2.00
C PRO A 133 22.30 9.02 2.30
N THR A 134 21.95 8.57 3.51
CA THR A 134 22.10 7.18 3.93
C THR A 134 21.24 6.24 3.08
N LEU A 135 19.94 6.54 2.91
CA LEU A 135 19.07 5.69 2.09
C LEU A 135 19.44 5.76 0.61
N LEU A 136 19.82 6.95 0.13
CA LEU A 136 20.28 7.13 -1.25
C LEU A 136 21.53 6.28 -1.54
N SER A 137 22.47 6.19 -0.59
CA SER A 137 23.68 5.36 -0.74
C SER A 137 23.41 3.86 -0.85
N LEU A 138 22.24 3.39 -0.42
CA LEU A 138 21.83 1.97 -0.52
C LEU A 138 21.21 1.62 -1.88
N ILE A 139 20.87 2.63 -2.69
CA ILE A 139 20.29 2.44 -4.02
C ILE A 139 21.40 2.14 -5.01
N ASN A 140 21.27 1.01 -5.71
CA ASN A 140 22.25 0.59 -6.70
C ASN A 140 21.65 0.74 -8.10
N PHE A 141 22.21 1.61 -8.94
CA PHE A 141 21.79 1.75 -10.33
C PHE A 141 22.41 0.66 -11.20
N LYS A 142 21.64 0.18 -12.17
CA LYS A 142 22.14 -0.70 -13.22
C LYS A 142 22.53 0.16 -14.42
N VAL A 143 23.83 0.35 -14.60
CA VAL A 143 24.38 1.09 -15.73
C VAL A 143 24.91 0.09 -16.76
N PRO A 144 24.19 -0.17 -17.87
CA PRO A 144 24.64 -1.15 -18.85
C PRO A 144 25.82 -0.58 -19.67
N GLN A 145 26.87 -1.37 -19.87
CA GLN A 145 28.02 -0.97 -20.70
C GLN A 145 27.69 -0.81 -22.19
N ARG A 146 26.56 -1.39 -22.64
CA ARG A 146 26.08 -1.31 -24.03
C ARG A 146 24.59 -0.98 -24.00
N SER A 147 24.12 -0.21 -24.99
CA SER A 147 22.69 0.03 -25.15
C SER A 147 21.98 -1.30 -25.38
N THR A 148 21.15 -1.71 -24.42
CA THR A 148 20.29 -2.90 -24.54
C THR A 148 18.85 -2.44 -24.58
N ARG A 149 17.94 -3.29 -25.07
CA ARG A 149 16.49 -3.03 -25.00
C ARG A 149 15.94 -3.13 -23.56
N SER A 150 16.78 -3.39 -22.56
CA SER A 150 16.35 -3.53 -21.17
C SER A 150 16.19 -2.15 -20.53
N ILE A 151 15.01 -1.93 -19.94
CA ILE A 151 14.65 -0.71 -19.20
C ILE A 151 14.91 -0.89 -17.70
N THR A 152 15.75 -1.87 -17.31
CA THR A 152 16.04 -2.12 -15.89
C THR A 152 16.95 -1.02 -15.32
N LEU A 153 16.41 -0.22 -14.41
CA LEU A 153 17.07 0.97 -13.83
C LEU A 153 17.94 0.62 -12.63
N PHE A 154 17.49 -0.32 -11.81
CA PHE A 154 18.14 -0.68 -10.55
C PHE A 154 18.84 -2.03 -10.63
N HIS A 155 20.01 -2.13 -10.01
CA HIS A 155 20.66 -3.38 -9.72
C HIS A 155 20.12 -3.90 -8.38
N VAL A 156 19.37 -5.01 -8.42
CA VAL A 156 18.83 -5.66 -7.23
C VAL A 156 19.70 -6.88 -6.91
N PRO A 157 20.54 -6.85 -5.85
CA PRO A 157 21.40 -7.99 -5.51
C PRO A 157 20.59 -9.26 -5.23
N PHE A 158 21.20 -10.42 -5.47
CA PHE A 158 20.62 -11.69 -5.03
C PHE A 158 20.57 -11.77 -3.50
N CYS A 159 19.54 -12.41 -2.95
CA CYS A 159 19.38 -12.64 -1.52
C CYS A 159 18.98 -14.10 -1.29
N SER A 160 19.54 -14.71 -0.25
CA SER A 160 19.29 -16.11 0.11
C SER A 160 17.98 -16.32 0.87
N THR A 161 17.39 -15.27 1.43
CA THR A 161 16.16 -15.35 2.23
C THR A 161 15.05 -14.44 1.69
N ASN A 162 13.81 -14.92 1.81
CA ASN A 162 12.61 -14.14 1.45
C ASN A 162 12.49 -12.85 2.25
N TYR A 163 12.97 -12.83 3.50
CA TYR A 163 12.97 -11.63 4.33
C TYR A 163 13.82 -10.52 3.70
N LEU A 164 15.08 -10.81 3.34
CA LEU A 164 15.97 -9.83 2.73
C LEU A 164 15.52 -9.41 1.33
N LEU A 165 14.92 -10.33 0.58
CA LEU A 165 14.34 -10.01 -0.73
C LEU A 165 13.23 -8.95 -0.63
N ASN A 166 12.45 -9.00 0.46
CA ASN A 166 11.32 -8.11 0.71
C ASN A 166 11.65 -6.91 1.61
N GLU A 167 12.94 -6.63 1.83
CA GLU A 167 13.39 -5.39 2.45
C GLU A 167 12.80 -4.17 1.70
N PRO A 168 12.35 -3.11 2.39
CA PRO A 168 11.61 -2.01 1.78
C PRO A 168 12.26 -1.41 0.52
N LEU A 169 13.52 -0.95 0.63
CA LEU A 169 14.24 -0.33 -0.49
C LEU A 169 14.42 -1.32 -1.66
N ARG A 170 14.80 -2.56 -1.35
CA ARG A 170 15.03 -3.60 -2.35
C ARG A 170 13.76 -3.93 -3.12
N ARG A 171 12.66 -4.14 -2.41
CA ARG A 171 11.36 -4.39 -3.01
C ARG A 171 10.91 -3.21 -3.88
N MET A 172 11.09 -1.98 -3.41
CA MET A 172 10.76 -0.80 -4.21
C MET A 172 11.59 -0.74 -5.50
N MET A 173 12.90 -0.95 -5.44
CA MET A 173 13.76 -1.04 -6.64
C MET A 173 13.35 -2.16 -7.59
N HIS A 174 13.00 -3.33 -7.05
CA HIS A 174 12.50 -4.45 -7.83
C HIS A 174 11.16 -4.12 -8.52
N ASN A 175 10.21 -3.53 -7.79
CA ASN A 175 8.92 -3.12 -8.34
C ASN A 175 9.07 -2.03 -9.41
N ALA A 176 9.99 -1.08 -9.22
CA ALA A 176 10.28 -0.05 -10.20
C ALA A 176 10.88 -0.64 -11.50
N ASN A 177 11.73 -1.67 -11.40
CA ASN A 177 12.23 -2.39 -12.57
C ASN A 177 11.14 -3.14 -13.35
N LEU A 178 10.07 -3.56 -12.68
CA LEU A 178 8.92 -4.22 -13.30
C LEU A 178 7.89 -3.24 -13.86
N ASP A 179 7.92 -1.98 -13.43
CA ASP A 179 6.97 -0.96 -13.83
C ASP A 179 7.49 -0.18 -15.05
N PRO A 180 6.92 -0.39 -16.26
CA PRO A 180 7.36 0.32 -17.46
C PRO A 180 7.03 1.81 -17.42
N THR A 181 6.18 2.26 -16.49
CA THR A 181 5.82 3.67 -16.32
C THR A 181 6.68 4.39 -15.30
N PHE A 182 7.56 3.66 -14.59
CA PHE A 182 8.46 4.28 -13.63
C PHE A 182 9.55 5.08 -14.36
N SER A 183 9.62 6.37 -14.06
CA SER A 183 10.68 7.25 -14.53
C SER A 183 11.06 8.24 -13.43
N PHE A 184 12.31 8.71 -13.48
CA PHE A 184 12.71 9.90 -12.75
C PHE A 184 11.89 11.07 -13.28
N SER A 185 11.15 11.74 -12.39
CA SER A 185 10.27 12.87 -12.71
C SER A 185 11.07 14.16 -12.71
#